data_AF-A0A9E5H9N4-F1
#
_entry.id   AF-A0A9E5H9N4-F1
#
_cell.length_a   1.000
_cell.length_b   1.000
_cell.length_c   1.000
_cell.angle_alpha   90.00
_cell.angle_beta   90.00
_cell.angle_gamma   90.00
#
_symmetry.space_group_name_H-M   'P 1'
#
loop_
_entity.id
_entity.type
_entity.pdbx_description
1 polymer ?
#
loop_
_entity_poly.entity_id
_entity_poly.type
_entity_poly.pdbx_seq_one_letter_code
_entity_poly.pdbx_strand_id
1 'polypeptide(L)'
;VTKKYSNLLFLIPVTSKDNLIFINKKIYDLNLQNIKTIHGHSHDILNVSDVAIIASGTATLEAVFYKTPLVVFYKLSSLSYWLFKILLRSKFISLPNILSGKSIVPELIHKKANVENISNEIERLLNQSALRKKQTEEFKKIHKMHMLNTNELICKKIFSKCI
;
A
#
# COMPACT_ATOMS: atom_id res chain seq x y z
N VAL A 1 -7.44 -8.29 -14.27
CA VAL A 1 -8.26 -7.11 -13.91
C VAL A 1 -8.56 -6.23 -15.12
N THR A 2 -7.56 -5.75 -15.87
CA THR A 2 -7.74 -4.83 -17.02
C THR A 2 -8.69 -5.33 -18.10
N LYS A 3 -8.65 -6.63 -18.44
CA LYS A 3 -9.59 -7.23 -19.42
C LYS A 3 -11.03 -7.38 -18.91
N LYS A 4 -11.25 -7.35 -17.60
CA LYS A 4 -12.57 -7.57 -16.96
C LYS A 4 -13.31 -6.25 -16.68
N TYR A 5 -12.58 -5.13 -16.58
CA TYR A 5 -13.14 -3.83 -16.18
C TYR A 5 -12.69 -2.74 -17.15
N SER A 6 -13.53 -2.44 -18.13
CA SER A 6 -13.28 -1.39 -19.14
C SER A 6 -13.44 0.04 -18.57
N ASN A 7 -14.08 0.19 -17.42
CA ASN A 7 -14.33 1.46 -16.74
C ASN A 7 -13.26 1.85 -15.72
N LEU A 8 -12.23 1.02 -15.50
CA LEU A 8 -11.14 1.30 -14.56
C LEU A 8 -9.89 1.78 -15.30
N LEU A 9 -9.27 2.84 -14.79
CA LEU A 9 -7.96 3.31 -15.23
C LEU A 9 -6.89 2.85 -14.22
N PHE A 10 -5.89 2.11 -14.71
CA PHE A 10 -4.76 1.66 -13.90
C PHE A 10 -3.59 2.63 -14.07
N LEU A 11 -3.22 3.32 -13.00
CA LEU A 11 -2.06 4.20 -12.96
C LEU A 11 -0.87 3.46 -12.33
N ILE A 12 0.27 3.44 -13.02
CA ILE A 12 1.49 2.79 -12.55
C ILE A 12 2.58 3.85 -12.42
N PRO A 13 2.85 4.36 -11.20
CA PRO A 13 4.00 5.22 -10.96
C PRO A 13 5.30 4.41 -11.10
N VAL A 14 6.26 4.95 -11.83
CA VAL A 14 7.56 4.33 -12.05
C VAL A 14 8.67 5.34 -11.75
N THR A 15 9.64 4.96 -10.94
CA THR A 15 10.73 5.86 -10.51
C THR A 15 11.95 5.84 -11.44
N SER A 16 12.16 4.75 -12.18
CA SER A 16 13.26 4.60 -13.13
C SER A 16 12.76 4.65 -14.57
N LYS A 17 13.48 5.39 -15.43
CA LYS A 17 13.22 5.45 -16.87
C LYS A 17 13.34 4.08 -17.54
N ASP A 18 14.27 3.23 -17.09
CA ASP A 18 14.45 1.88 -17.66
C ASP A 18 13.24 1.00 -17.37
N ASN A 19 12.73 1.06 -16.13
CA ASN A 19 11.51 0.35 -15.74
C ASN A 19 10.29 0.89 -16.50
N LEU A 20 10.24 2.19 -16.78
CA LEU A 20 9.16 2.79 -17.54
C LEU A 20 9.11 2.22 -18.96
N ILE A 21 10.26 2.16 -19.63
CA ILE A 21 10.40 1.57 -20.97
C ILE A 21 10.01 0.09 -20.94
N PHE A 22 10.52 -0.66 -19.97
CA PHE A 22 10.23 -2.09 -19.82
C PHE A 22 8.73 -2.37 -19.65
N ILE A 23 8.06 -1.62 -18.76
CA ILE A 23 6.63 -1.81 -18.49
C ILE A 23 5.81 -1.40 -19.71
N ASN A 24 6.12 -0.28 -20.36
CA ASN A 24 5.41 0.16 -21.57
C ASN A 24 5.51 -0.84 -22.71
N LYS A 25 6.69 -1.44 -22.91
CA LYS A 25 6.86 -2.53 -23.87
C LYS A 25 5.95 -3.72 -23.54
N LYS A 26 5.90 -4.14 -22.27
CA LYS A 26 5.01 -5.23 -21.85
C LYS A 26 3.53 -4.92 -22.02
N ILE A 27 3.10 -3.68 -21.76
CA ILE A 27 1.72 -3.23 -21.98
C ILE A 27 1.36 -3.33 -23.47
N TYR A 28 2.26 -2.89 -24.35
CA TYR A 28 2.09 -2.96 -25.80
C TYR A 28 2.02 -4.41 -26.29
N ASP A 29 3.01 -5.24 -25.93
CA ASP A 29 3.10 -6.64 -26.37
C ASP A 29 1.88 -7.47 -25.95
N LEU A 30 1.30 -7.16 -24.78
CA LEU A 30 0.14 -7.86 -24.24
C LEU A 30 -1.20 -7.23 -24.64
N ASN A 31 -1.17 -6.16 -25.45
CA ASN A 31 -2.32 -5.36 -25.86
C ASN A 31 -3.24 -4.98 -24.68
N LEU A 32 -2.64 -4.50 -23.59
CA LEU A 32 -3.37 -4.12 -22.39
C LEU A 32 -3.91 -2.70 -22.53
N GLN A 33 -5.22 -2.56 -22.36
CA GLN A 33 -5.90 -1.27 -22.38
C GLN A 33 -6.10 -0.72 -20.97
N ASN A 34 -6.40 0.58 -20.90
CA ASN A 34 -6.68 1.32 -19.66
C ASN A 34 -5.55 1.27 -18.62
N ILE A 35 -4.30 1.20 -19.07
CA ILE A 35 -3.12 1.32 -18.20
C ILE A 35 -2.31 2.54 -18.64
N LYS A 36 -1.95 3.39 -17.69
CA LYS A 36 -1.05 4.53 -17.91
C LYS A 36 0.14 4.43 -16.96
N THR A 37 1.34 4.38 -17.52
CA THR A 37 2.57 4.50 -16.74
C THR A 37 2.96 5.97 -16.63
N ILE A 38 3.42 6.38 -15.44
CA ILE A 38 3.79 7.77 -15.16
C ILE A 38 5.14 7.75 -14.46
N HIS A 39 6.07 8.57 -14.93
CA HIS A 39 7.37 8.71 -14.29
C HIS A 39 7.28 9.66 -13.09
N GLY A 40 7.62 9.18 -11.89
CA GLY A 40 7.46 9.95 -10.65
C GLY A 40 6.00 10.14 -10.23
N HIS A 41 5.70 11.24 -9.53
CA HIS A 41 4.34 11.64 -9.10
C HIS A 41 3.57 10.57 -8.31
N SER A 42 4.28 9.68 -7.61
CA SER A 42 3.68 8.58 -6.86
C SER A 42 2.65 9.06 -5.84
N HIS A 43 2.94 10.18 -5.16
CA HIS A 43 2.04 10.76 -4.16
C HIS A 43 0.78 11.35 -4.79
N ASP A 44 0.91 12.08 -5.90
CA ASP A 44 -0.23 12.67 -6.61
C ASP A 44 -1.18 11.58 -7.10
N ILE A 45 -0.61 10.53 -7.70
CA ILE A 45 -1.36 9.35 -8.17
C ILE A 45 -2.04 8.65 -7.00
N LEU A 46 -1.33 8.45 -5.90
CA LEU A 46 -1.89 7.81 -4.71
C LEU A 46 -3.05 8.61 -4.12
N ASN A 47 -2.95 9.94 -4.10
CA ASN A 47 -3.97 10.83 -3.57
C ASN A 47 -5.27 10.85 -4.40
N VAL A 48 -5.17 10.70 -5.73
CA VAL A 48 -6.35 10.67 -6.62
C VAL A 48 -6.92 9.27 -6.86
N SER A 49 -6.28 8.23 -6.34
CA SER A 49 -6.70 6.84 -6.58
C SER A 49 -7.85 6.42 -5.66
N ASP A 50 -8.83 5.70 -6.21
CA ASP A 50 -9.92 5.11 -5.41
C ASP A 50 -9.44 3.97 -4.50
N VAL A 51 -8.48 3.17 -5.00
CA VAL A 51 -7.87 2.04 -4.31
C VAL A 51 -6.44 1.88 -4.83
N ALA A 52 -5.50 1.52 -3.94
CA ALA A 52 -4.11 1.28 -4.29
C ALA A 52 -3.67 -0.18 -4.06
N ILE A 53 -2.83 -0.71 -4.96
CA ILE A 53 -2.11 -1.97 -4.77
C ILE A 53 -0.66 -1.59 -4.47
N ILE A 54 -0.19 -1.91 -3.27
CA ILE A 54 1.13 -1.44 -2.81
C ILE A 54 1.98 -2.62 -2.35
N ALA A 55 3.21 -2.67 -2.84
CA ALA A 55 4.21 -3.59 -2.31
C ALA A 55 4.61 -3.15 -0.89
N SER A 56 4.82 -4.10 0.02
CA SER A 56 5.22 -3.79 1.41
C SER A 56 6.34 -2.73 1.48
N GLY A 57 6.16 -1.67 2.27
CA GLY A 57 7.13 -0.58 2.38
C GLY A 57 6.54 0.73 2.90
N THR A 58 7.32 1.82 2.79
CA THR A 58 6.95 3.17 3.23
C THR A 58 5.71 3.71 2.51
N ALA A 59 5.52 3.33 1.24
CA ALA A 59 4.33 3.67 0.46
C ALA A 59 3.00 3.22 1.12
N THR A 60 3.03 2.17 1.95
CA THR A 60 1.84 1.75 2.71
C THR A 60 1.43 2.78 3.76
N LEU A 61 2.39 3.47 4.38
CA LEU A 61 2.13 4.53 5.34
C LEU A 61 1.70 5.83 4.64
N GLU A 62 2.30 6.13 3.49
CA GLU A 62 1.87 7.27 2.66
C GLU A 62 0.41 7.13 2.25
N ALA A 63 -0.04 5.93 1.84
CA ALA A 63 -1.44 5.67 1.52
C ALA A 63 -2.37 5.92 2.71
N VAL A 64 -1.93 5.55 3.92
CA VAL A 64 -2.66 5.88 5.15
C VAL A 64 -2.78 7.39 5.34
N PHE A 65 -1.74 8.17 5.06
CA PHE A 65 -1.80 9.62 5.18
C PHE A 65 -2.74 10.26 4.15
N TYR A 66 -2.71 9.82 2.89
CA TYR A 66 -3.63 10.25 1.83
C TYR A 66 -5.05 9.68 1.97
N LYS A 67 -5.29 8.77 2.93
CA LYS A 67 -6.58 8.09 3.13
C LYS A 67 -7.01 7.24 1.93
N THR A 68 -6.05 6.76 1.16
CA THR A 68 -6.29 5.88 0.02
C THR A 68 -6.46 4.45 0.50
N PRO A 69 -7.64 3.81 0.32
CA PRO A 69 -7.83 2.39 0.58
C PRO A 69 -6.77 1.56 -0.16
N LEU A 70 -6.25 0.51 0.48
CA LEU A 70 -5.16 -0.27 -0.11
C LEU A 70 -5.24 -1.77 0.17
N VAL A 71 -4.61 -2.52 -0.73
CA VAL A 71 -4.22 -3.93 -0.58
C VAL A 71 -2.71 -4.00 -0.56
N VAL A 72 -2.16 -4.65 0.45
CA VAL A 72 -0.71 -4.88 0.56
C VAL A 72 -0.39 -6.25 -0.01
N PHE A 73 0.58 -6.30 -0.90
CA PHE A 73 1.10 -7.57 -1.41
C PHE A 73 2.62 -7.65 -1.26
N TYR A 74 3.12 -8.87 -1.06
CA TYR A 74 4.56 -9.10 -1.04
C TYR A 74 4.89 -10.52 -1.48
N LYS A 75 5.65 -10.65 -2.58
CA LYS A 75 6.04 -11.94 -3.13
C LYS A 75 7.52 -12.20 -2.86
N LEU A 76 7.78 -13.04 -1.86
CA LEU A 76 9.11 -13.50 -1.47
C LEU A 76 9.49 -14.78 -2.23
N SER A 77 10.79 -14.99 -2.43
CA SER A 77 11.32 -16.32 -2.79
C SER A 77 11.03 -17.31 -1.64
N SER A 78 10.94 -18.61 -1.93
CA SER A 78 10.62 -19.62 -0.90
C SER A 78 11.61 -19.61 0.26
N LEU A 79 12.90 -19.44 -0.03
CA LEU A 79 13.96 -19.37 0.98
C LEU A 79 13.85 -18.08 1.81
N SER A 80 13.66 -16.93 1.15
CA SER A 80 13.46 -15.65 1.83
C SER A 80 12.21 -15.67 2.70
N TYR A 81 11.12 -16.30 2.24
CA TYR A 81 9.88 -16.42 3.02
C TYR A 81 10.06 -17.27 4.27
N TRP A 82 10.79 -18.38 4.16
CA TRP A 82 11.09 -19.23 5.32
C TRP A 82 11.92 -18.49 6.37
N LEU A 83 12.98 -17.79 5.94
CA LEU A 83 13.81 -16.98 6.84
C LEU A 83 13.01 -15.82 7.45
N PHE A 84 12.22 -15.13 6.63
CA PHE A 84 11.35 -14.05 7.07
C PHE A 84 10.37 -14.54 8.14
N LYS A 85 9.77 -15.72 7.98
CA LYS A 85 8.85 -16.31 8.97
C LYS A 85 9.51 -16.59 10.32
N ILE A 86 10.79 -16.96 10.33
CA ILE A 86 11.54 -17.21 11.57
C ILE A 86 11.90 -15.90 12.27
N LEU A 87 12.25 -14.86 11.51
CA LEU A 87 12.65 -13.56 12.03
C LEU A 87 11.45 -12.68 12.44
N LEU A 88 10.29 -12.87 11.81
CA LEU A 88 9.13 -12.04 12.08
C LEU A 88 8.51 -12.38 13.44
N ARG A 89 8.70 -11.50 14.41
CA ARG A 89 8.01 -11.56 15.71
C ARG A 89 6.64 -10.89 15.70
N SER A 90 6.34 -10.09 14.66
CA SER A 90 5.10 -9.34 14.55
C SER A 90 3.99 -10.17 13.89
N LYS A 91 2.74 -9.99 14.36
CA LYS A 91 1.54 -10.57 13.75
C LYS A 91 1.19 -9.95 12.40
N PHE A 92 1.68 -8.74 12.13
CA PHE A 92 1.41 -7.96 10.94
C PHE A 92 2.71 -7.51 10.28
N ILE A 93 2.70 -7.39 8.94
CA ILE A 93 3.86 -6.93 8.17
C ILE A 93 3.73 -5.46 7.79
N SER A 94 2.54 -5.04 7.38
CA SER A 94 2.33 -3.69 6.87
C SER A 94 2.22 -2.69 8.02
N LEU A 95 2.78 -1.50 7.81
CA LEU A 95 2.69 -0.41 8.79
C LEU A 95 1.25 -0.08 9.22
N PRO A 96 0.24 -0.02 8.33
CA PRO A 96 -1.14 0.25 8.75
C PRO A 96 -1.68 -0.77 9.76
N ASN A 97 -1.39 -2.06 9.57
CA ASN A 97 -1.85 -3.12 10.47
C ASN A 97 -1.02 -3.18 11.77
N ILE A 98 0.29 -2.94 11.68
CA ILE A 98 1.17 -2.84 12.86
C ILE A 98 0.72 -1.69 13.77
N LEU A 99 0.54 -0.50 13.20
CA LEU A 99 0.16 0.71 13.96
C LEU A 99 -1.25 0.62 14.56
N SER A 100 -2.17 -0.10 13.92
CA SER A 100 -3.53 -0.29 14.44
C SER A 100 -3.68 -1.51 15.35
N GLY A 101 -2.67 -2.38 15.44
CA GLY A 101 -2.71 -3.63 16.20
C GLY A 101 -3.76 -4.64 15.69
N LYS A 102 -4.34 -4.42 14.51
CA LYS A 102 -5.39 -5.26 13.92
C LYS A 102 -5.29 -5.30 12.40
N SER A 103 -5.94 -6.29 11.79
CA SER A 103 -5.99 -6.42 10.33
C SER A 103 -6.99 -5.41 9.75
N ILE A 104 -6.50 -4.21 9.39
CA ILE A 104 -7.29 -3.16 8.73
C ILE A 104 -7.17 -3.22 7.20
N VAL A 105 -6.00 -3.60 6.68
CA VAL A 105 -5.75 -3.80 5.25
C VAL A 105 -5.46 -5.26 4.94
N PRO A 106 -5.93 -5.80 3.79
CA PRO A 106 -5.57 -7.14 3.35
C PRO A 106 -4.05 -7.23 3.10
N GLU A 107 -3.41 -8.24 3.70
CA GLU A 107 -2.00 -8.57 3.49
C GLU A 107 -1.89 -9.90 2.73
N LEU A 108 -1.49 -9.83 1.46
CA LEU A 108 -1.30 -10.97 0.59
C LEU A 108 0.19 -11.30 0.49
N ILE A 109 0.62 -12.34 1.21
CA ILE A 109 2.05 -12.67 1.37
C ILE A 109 2.38 -13.99 0.67
N HIS A 110 3.52 -14.02 -0.03
CA HIS A 110 4.09 -15.18 -0.69
C HIS A 110 3.07 -15.91 -1.58
N LYS A 111 2.60 -17.11 -1.21
CA LYS A 111 1.60 -17.87 -2.00
C LYS A 111 0.27 -17.13 -2.17
N LYS A 112 -0.10 -16.28 -1.19
CA LYS A 112 -1.31 -15.46 -1.27
C LYS A 112 -1.15 -14.27 -2.22
N ALA A 113 0.08 -13.83 -2.50
CA ALA A 113 0.39 -12.76 -3.44
C ALA A 113 0.31 -13.25 -4.90
N ASN A 114 -0.90 -13.64 -5.31
CA ASN A 114 -1.20 -14.11 -6.66
C ASN A 114 -2.29 -13.25 -7.30
N VAL A 115 -2.40 -13.34 -8.63
CA VAL A 115 -3.26 -12.48 -9.44
C VAL A 115 -4.73 -12.59 -9.02
N GLU A 116 -5.20 -13.80 -8.73
CA GLU A 116 -6.59 -14.05 -8.33
C GLU A 116 -6.93 -13.36 -7.01
N ASN A 117 -6.14 -13.61 -5.96
CA ASN A 117 -6.36 -12.99 -4.66
C ASN A 117 -6.25 -11.47 -4.69
N ILE A 118 -5.26 -10.92 -5.40
CA ILE A 118 -5.12 -9.47 -5.56
C ILE A 118 -6.34 -8.90 -6.27
N SER A 119 -6.77 -9.53 -7.36
CA SER A 119 -7.94 -9.09 -8.12
C SER A 119 -9.21 -9.11 -7.27
N ASN A 120 -9.40 -10.17 -6.48
CA ASN A 120 -10.56 -10.33 -5.61
C ASN A 120 -10.60 -9.27 -4.50
N GLU A 121 -9.48 -9.00 -3.83
CA GLU A 121 -9.43 -7.97 -2.78
C GLU A 121 -9.65 -6.55 -3.35
N ILE A 122 -9.14 -6.28 -4.54
CA ILE A 122 -9.38 -5.01 -5.23
C ILE A 122 -10.85 -4.88 -5.65
N GLU A 123 -11.45 -5.94 -6.19
CA GLU A 123 -12.87 -5.97 -6.55
C GLU A 123 -13.76 -5.74 -5.32
N ARG A 124 -13.43 -6.37 -4.19
CA ARG A 124 -14.12 -6.13 -2.91
C ARG A 124 -14.00 -4.67 -2.48
N LEU A 125 -12.81 -4.09 -2.53
CA LEU A 125 -12.63 -2.68 -2.17
C LEU A 125 -13.35 -1.75 -3.14
N LEU A 126 -13.40 -2.02 -4.44
CA LEU A 126 -14.11 -1.18 -5.41
C LEU A 126 -15.64 -1.28 -5.26
N ASN A 127 -16.17 -2.47 -4.98
CA ASN A 127 -17.62 -2.69 -4.93
C ASN A 127 -18.24 -2.45 -3.54
N GLN A 128 -17.46 -2.59 -2.45
CA GLN A 128 -17.98 -2.47 -1.09
C GLN A 128 -17.58 -1.14 -0.44
N SER A 129 -18.46 -0.14 -0.56
CA SER A 129 -18.26 1.19 0.05
C SER A 129 -18.00 1.13 1.57
N ALA A 130 -18.66 0.19 2.27
CA ALA A 130 -18.46 -0.02 3.70
C ALA A 130 -17.03 -0.46 4.05
N LEU A 131 -16.41 -1.31 3.22
CA LEU A 131 -15.05 -1.78 3.44
C LEU A 131 -14.03 -0.64 3.26
N ARG A 132 -14.19 0.17 2.20
CA ARG A 132 -13.38 1.39 2.01
C ARG A 132 -13.54 2.35 3.17
N LYS A 133 -14.79 2.62 3.56
CA LYS A 133 -15.08 3.53 4.68
C LYS A 133 -14.39 3.04 5.96
N LYS A 134 -14.49 1.75 6.28
CA LYS A 134 -13.81 1.16 7.44
C LYS A 134 -12.29 1.37 7.40
N GLN A 135 -11.64 1.12 6.25
CA GLN A 135 -10.21 1.39 6.10
C GLN A 135 -9.88 2.87 6.34
N THR A 136 -10.56 3.77 5.64
CA THR A 136 -10.29 5.21 5.73
C THR A 136 -10.51 5.78 7.13
N GLU A 137 -11.51 5.29 7.88
CA GLU A 137 -11.73 5.69 9.27
C GLU A 137 -10.60 5.24 10.20
N GLU A 138 -10.08 4.03 10.01
CA GLU A 138 -8.90 3.57 10.74
C GLU A 138 -7.65 4.38 10.36
N PHE A 139 -7.50 4.75 9.09
CA PHE A 139 -6.40 5.61 8.65
C PHE A 139 -6.48 7.02 9.24
N LYS A 140 -7.69 7.55 9.46
CA LYS A 140 -7.89 8.83 10.18
C LYS A 140 -7.45 8.71 11.64
N LYS A 141 -7.74 7.59 12.31
CA LYS A 141 -7.30 7.33 13.69
C LYS A 141 -5.78 7.25 13.79
N ILE A 142 -5.14 6.47 12.91
CA ILE A 142 -3.67 6.36 12.86
C ILE A 142 -3.07 7.76 12.67
N HIS A 143 -3.58 8.53 11.71
CA HIS A 143 -3.05 9.87 11.44
C HIS A 143 -3.17 10.80 12.65
N LYS A 144 -4.32 10.83 13.33
CA LYS A 144 -4.50 11.63 14.54
C LYS A 144 -3.55 11.21 15.67
N MET A 145 -3.32 9.91 15.84
CA MET A 145 -2.42 9.39 16.86
C MET A 145 -0.95 9.81 16.63
N HIS A 146 -0.54 9.96 15.38
CA HIS A 146 0.84 10.29 15.00
C HIS A 146 1.07 11.77 14.67
N MET A 147 0.03 12.60 14.65
CA MET A 147 0.14 14.07 14.59
C MET A 147 0.41 14.69 15.96
N LEU A 148 1.40 14.15 16.67
CA LEU A 148 1.93 14.78 17.89
C LEU A 148 3.07 15.71 17.51
N ASN A 149 3.20 16.85 18.18
CA ASN A 149 4.36 17.73 18.03
C ASN A 149 5.59 17.03 18.63
N THR A 150 6.21 16.16 17.83
CA THR A 150 7.34 15.33 18.25
C THR A 150 8.49 16.19 18.75
N ASN A 151 8.70 17.36 18.16
CA ASN A 151 9.71 18.32 18.59
C ASN A 151 9.45 18.79 20.02
N GLU A 152 8.21 19.19 20.34
CA GLU A 152 7.84 19.61 21.70
C GLU A 152 7.97 18.47 22.73
N LEU A 153 7.56 17.25 22.36
CA LEU A 153 7.69 16.07 23.22
C LEU A 153 9.16 15.72 23.51
N ILE A 154 10.02 15.81 22.49
CA ILE A 154 11.47 15.61 22.64
C ILE A 154 12.05 16.69 23.54
N CYS A 155 11.73 17.97 23.30
CA CYS A 155 12.19 19.07 24.15
C CYS A 155 11.79 18.85 25.61
N LYS A 156 10.51 18.58 25.89
CA LYS A 156 10.02 18.30 27.26
C LYS A 156 10.80 17.17 27.94
N LYS A 157 11.10 16.09 27.21
CA LYS A 157 11.76 14.91 27.77
C LYS A 157 13.27 15.07 27.96
N ILE A 158 13.92 15.90 27.15
CA ILE A 158 15.32 16.30 27.35
C ILE A 158 15.41 17.19 28.59
N PHE A 159 14.59 18.26 28.66
CA PHE A 159 14.66 19.20 29.77
C PHE A 159 14.21 18.60 31.12
N SER A 160 13.29 17.64 31.14
CA SER A 160 12.89 16.93 32.37
C SER A 160 13.95 15.94 32.90
N LYS A 161 15.05 15.72 32.19
CA LYS A 161 16.18 14.88 32.63
C LYS A 161 17.43 15.70 32.97
N CYS A 162 17.45 16.97 32.59
CA CYS A 162 18.56 17.88 32.86
C CYS A 162 18.34 18.75 34.12
N ILE A 163 17.12 18.74 34.66
CA ILE A 163 16.74 19.29 35.97
C ILE A 163 16.41 18.11 36.87
#